data_AF-A0A917ZY11-F1
#
_entry.id   AF-A0A917ZY11-F1
#
_cell.length_a   1.000
_cell.length_b   1.000
_cell.length_c   1.000
_cell.angle_alpha   90.00
_cell.angle_beta   90.00
_cell.angle_gamma   90.00
#
_symmetry.space_group_name_H-M   'P 1'
#
loop_
_entity.id
_entity.type
_entity.pdbx_description
1 polymer ?
#
loop_
_entity_poly.entity_id
_entity_poly.type
_entity_poly.pdbx_seq_one_letter_code
_entity_poly.pdbx_strand_id
1 'polypeptide(L)'
;MPRRHAPSRDAVLAALRTGISRQAPYGPFGGLPSLVRVDRGKEFLSTTVTAALGAFAVPVQDLPAYTPHLKGTVESLNDAVEQMLLVSLPGYTRRARPSGARGRNRDRDRALLPFAAFVDILLSWVRWWNTEHHPAGLDKTLTPLQAWQADPTPVDDVPTEHLAFFALEDDGRARTITTNGISWRRRAYIAPWMVGRTGTKVRLRHLPHHDGQIEVFDAADPRCYLGSAYLADEATPAQRNALRAARDARARALKADLKAAEKLRRARYSAATTAAPPRRREAITAQQAQAELARSRHTDLAARALPDLIPPRDPPPSWARPRPRRPAETAPGPPHAEPAAASGRPTGHDDPGGQHP
;
A
#
# COMPACT_ATOMS: atom_id res chain seq x y z
N MET A 1 -5.62 -0.27 -39.83
CA MET A 1 -4.49 0.68 -39.96
C MET A 1 -3.85 0.86 -38.58
N PRO A 2 -2.56 0.58 -38.37
CA PRO A 2 -1.89 1.00 -37.15
C PRO A 2 -1.93 2.53 -37.06
N ARG A 3 -2.30 3.08 -35.92
CA ARG A 3 -2.20 4.53 -35.69
C ARG A 3 -0.73 4.92 -35.85
N ARG A 4 -0.44 5.93 -36.67
CA ARG A 4 0.88 6.56 -36.65
C ARG A 4 1.11 7.07 -35.23
N HIS A 5 2.19 6.67 -34.58
CA HIS A 5 2.52 7.19 -33.26
C HIS A 5 2.90 8.65 -33.44
N ALA A 6 1.97 9.56 -33.12
CA ALA A 6 2.30 10.96 -32.96
C ALA A 6 3.27 11.10 -31.78
N PRO A 7 4.08 12.18 -31.71
CA PRO A 7 4.76 12.53 -30.47
C PRO A 7 3.72 12.79 -29.39
N SER A 8 3.47 11.79 -28.54
CA SER A 8 2.58 11.92 -27.40
C SER A 8 3.27 12.72 -26.31
N ARG A 9 2.49 13.55 -25.61
CA ARG A 9 2.85 14.23 -24.36
C ARG A 9 3.63 13.28 -23.43
N ASP A 10 3.11 12.08 -23.36
CA ASP A 10 3.45 10.98 -22.49
C ASP A 10 4.86 10.42 -22.74
N ALA A 11 5.22 10.23 -24.01
CA ALA A 11 6.55 9.77 -24.40
C ALA A 11 7.63 10.81 -24.07
N VAL A 12 7.31 12.10 -24.18
CA VAL A 12 8.23 13.20 -23.83
C VAL A 12 8.42 13.28 -22.32
N LEU A 13 7.34 13.17 -21.54
CA LEU A 13 7.42 13.13 -20.07
C LEU A 13 8.19 11.90 -19.56
N ALA A 14 7.97 10.73 -20.19
CA ALA A 14 8.70 9.51 -19.87
C ALA A 14 10.20 9.64 -20.16
N ALA A 15 10.57 10.16 -21.34
CA ALA A 15 11.95 10.43 -21.70
C ALA A 15 12.60 11.47 -20.77
N LEU A 16 11.87 12.53 -20.38
CA LEU A 16 12.36 13.57 -19.49
C LEU A 16 12.60 13.05 -18.06
N ARG A 17 11.66 12.28 -17.48
CA ARG A 17 11.89 11.61 -16.18
C ARG A 17 13.09 10.66 -16.25
N THR A 18 13.21 9.93 -17.37
CA THR A 18 14.32 9.02 -17.63
C THR A 18 15.66 9.77 -17.63
N GLY A 19 15.73 10.93 -18.28
CA GLY A 19 16.91 11.80 -18.30
C GLY A 19 17.22 12.53 -16.98
N ILE A 20 16.25 12.68 -16.08
CA ILE A 20 16.49 13.22 -14.72
C ILE A 20 17.03 12.12 -13.78
N SER A 21 16.70 10.85 -14.03
CA SER A 21 17.07 9.74 -13.16
C SER A 21 18.45 9.14 -13.47
N ARG A 22 19.44 9.39 -12.60
CA ARG A 22 20.77 8.75 -12.67
C ARG A 22 20.81 7.31 -12.14
N GLN A 23 19.67 6.73 -11.75
CA GLN A 23 19.57 5.34 -11.30
C GLN A 23 19.52 4.35 -12.47
N ALA A 24 19.97 3.11 -12.25
CA ALA A 24 19.80 2.02 -13.20
C ALA A 24 18.30 1.78 -13.50
N PRO A 25 17.91 1.46 -14.74
CA PRO A 25 18.76 1.12 -15.88
C PRO A 25 19.22 2.31 -16.75
N TYR A 26 18.97 3.55 -16.34
CA TYR A 26 19.09 4.74 -17.19
C TYR A 26 20.35 5.58 -16.94
N GLY A 27 20.87 5.57 -15.71
CA GLY A 27 22.16 6.18 -15.37
C GLY A 27 23.39 5.46 -15.97
N PRO A 28 24.60 6.03 -15.84
CA PRO A 28 24.96 7.15 -14.93
C PRO A 28 24.67 8.55 -15.49
N PHE A 29 24.19 8.64 -16.74
CA PHE A 29 23.86 9.89 -17.42
C PHE A 29 22.67 10.61 -16.77
N GLY A 30 22.54 11.91 -17.05
CA GLY A 30 21.39 12.70 -16.64
C GLY A 30 21.52 13.31 -15.24
N GLY A 31 20.38 13.66 -14.66
CA GLY A 31 20.25 14.48 -13.45
C GLY A 31 19.32 15.67 -13.69
N LEU A 32 19.03 16.44 -12.65
CA LEU A 32 18.24 17.65 -12.75
C LEU A 32 19.15 18.82 -13.19
N PRO A 33 18.92 19.44 -14.36
CA PRO A 33 19.72 20.58 -14.81
C PRO A 33 19.17 21.90 -14.24
N SER A 34 20.02 22.91 -14.16
CA SER A 34 19.64 24.28 -13.77
C SER A 34 18.83 25.04 -14.85
N LEU A 35 18.78 24.52 -16.08
CA LEU A 35 18.04 25.10 -17.21
C LEU A 35 17.72 24.02 -18.25
N VAL A 36 16.50 24.04 -18.80
CA VAL A 36 16.13 23.25 -19.99
C VAL A 36 15.78 24.19 -21.15
N ARG A 37 16.25 23.85 -22.35
CA ARG A 37 15.93 24.58 -23.59
C ARG A 37 15.02 23.75 -24.48
N VAL A 38 13.97 24.37 -25.03
CA VAL A 38 12.96 23.71 -25.88
C VAL A 38 12.84 24.44 -27.22
N ASP A 39 12.56 23.71 -28.29
CA ASP A 39 12.32 24.28 -29.62
C ASP A 39 10.85 24.74 -29.76
N ARG A 40 10.65 25.98 -30.21
CA ARG A 40 9.34 26.65 -30.30
C ARG A 40 8.33 25.97 -31.21
N GLY A 41 8.78 25.13 -32.15
CA GLY A 41 7.91 24.47 -33.13
C GLY A 41 6.85 23.49 -32.56
N LYS A 42 6.76 23.33 -31.23
CA LYS A 42 5.83 22.41 -30.55
C LYS A 42 5.32 22.99 -29.22
N GLU A 43 4.62 24.13 -29.27
CA GLU A 43 4.11 24.85 -28.08
C GLU A 43 3.42 23.93 -27.03
N PHE A 44 2.59 22.99 -27.46
CA PHE A 44 1.94 22.01 -26.57
C PHE A 44 2.91 21.16 -25.73
N LEU A 45 4.09 20.83 -26.29
CA LEU A 45 5.15 20.14 -25.57
C LEU A 45 5.90 21.11 -24.65
N SER A 46 6.15 22.35 -25.08
CA SER A 46 6.79 23.37 -24.23
C SER A 46 5.99 23.62 -22.95
N THR A 47 4.66 23.80 -23.04
CA THR A 47 3.78 23.95 -21.86
C THR A 47 3.80 22.71 -20.96
N THR A 48 3.81 21.50 -21.53
CA THR A 48 3.90 20.26 -20.76
C THR A 48 5.21 20.14 -19.99
N VAL A 49 6.33 20.39 -20.68
CA VAL A 49 7.68 20.30 -20.12
C VAL A 49 7.89 21.38 -19.07
N THR A 50 7.41 22.60 -19.31
CA THR A 50 7.43 23.71 -18.35
C THR A 50 6.64 23.39 -17.08
N ALA A 51 5.43 22.83 -17.21
CA ALA A 51 4.63 22.44 -16.04
C ALA A 51 5.28 21.31 -15.23
N ALA A 52 5.94 20.35 -15.89
CA ALA A 52 6.61 19.24 -15.23
C ALA A 52 7.91 19.66 -14.52
N LEU A 53 8.72 20.52 -15.16
CA LEU A 53 9.99 21.01 -14.62
C LEU A 53 9.81 22.14 -13.61
N GLY A 54 8.74 22.93 -13.71
CA GLY A 54 8.38 23.93 -12.71
C GLY A 54 8.13 23.35 -11.32
N ALA A 55 7.72 22.08 -11.22
CA ALA A 55 7.61 21.35 -9.95
C ALA A 55 8.97 21.14 -9.25
N PHE A 56 10.08 21.23 -10.00
CA PHE A 56 11.46 21.19 -9.51
C PHE A 56 12.15 22.56 -9.58
N ALA A 57 11.39 23.64 -9.78
CA ALA A 57 11.90 25.01 -9.99
C ALA A 57 12.92 25.15 -11.14
N VAL A 58 12.95 24.20 -12.09
CA VAL A 58 13.85 24.27 -13.26
C VAL A 58 13.23 25.16 -14.33
N PRO A 59 13.88 26.29 -14.70
CA PRO A 59 13.39 27.16 -15.76
C PRO A 59 13.44 26.45 -17.12
N VAL A 60 12.42 26.71 -17.93
CA VAL A 60 12.37 26.30 -19.33
C VAL A 60 12.48 27.54 -20.21
N GLN A 61 13.46 27.57 -21.10
CA GLN A 61 13.65 28.63 -22.08
C GLN A 61 13.36 28.13 -23.48
N ASP A 62 12.47 28.81 -24.20
CA ASP A 62 12.36 28.64 -25.64
C ASP A 62 13.65 29.11 -26.32
N LEU A 63 14.15 28.31 -27.26
CA LEU A 63 15.28 28.70 -28.11
C LEU A 63 14.95 29.97 -28.91
N PRO A 64 15.89 30.94 -29.00
CA PRO A 64 15.76 32.09 -29.90
C PRO A 64 15.46 31.65 -31.34
N ALA A 65 14.66 32.45 -32.05
CA ALA A 65 14.52 32.25 -33.48
C ALA A 65 15.87 32.53 -34.16
N TYR A 66 16.20 31.76 -35.20
CA TYR A 66 17.41 31.95 -36.02
C TYR A 66 18.78 31.82 -35.30
N THR A 67 18.90 30.91 -34.31
CA THR A 67 20.22 30.46 -33.79
C THR A 67 20.51 28.98 -34.14
N PRO A 68 21.00 28.65 -35.36
CA PRO A 68 21.24 27.27 -35.79
C PRO A 68 22.27 26.52 -34.94
N HIS A 69 23.28 27.24 -34.44
CA HIS A 69 24.36 26.69 -33.60
C HIS A 69 23.87 26.09 -32.27
N LEU A 70 22.65 26.42 -31.79
CA LEU A 70 22.05 25.83 -30.60
C LEU A 70 21.26 24.53 -30.86
N LYS A 71 21.08 24.14 -32.14
CA LYS A 71 20.37 22.90 -32.53
C LYS A 71 21.28 21.83 -33.12
N GLY A 72 22.46 22.23 -33.63
CA GLY A 72 23.35 21.36 -34.39
C GLY A 72 23.68 20.01 -33.74
N THR A 73 23.86 19.93 -32.42
CA THR A 73 24.15 18.67 -31.72
C THR A 73 23.00 17.67 -31.79
N VAL A 74 21.75 18.13 -31.63
CA VAL A 74 20.56 17.28 -31.65
C VAL A 74 20.23 16.86 -33.08
N GLU A 75 20.39 17.77 -34.04
CA GLU A 75 20.25 17.48 -35.48
C GLU A 75 21.31 16.46 -35.93
N SER A 76 22.59 16.66 -35.58
CA SER A 76 23.67 15.70 -35.86
C SER A 76 23.42 14.32 -35.26
N LEU A 77 22.86 14.23 -34.04
CA LEU A 77 22.52 12.96 -33.41
C LEU A 77 21.39 12.24 -34.17
N ASN A 78 20.35 12.96 -34.57
CA ASN A 78 19.24 12.39 -35.35
C ASN A 78 19.74 11.89 -36.72
N ASP A 79 20.59 12.67 -37.40
CA ASP A 79 21.20 12.29 -38.67
C ASP A 79 22.12 11.06 -38.50
N ALA A 80 22.91 10.99 -37.41
CA ALA A 80 23.74 9.83 -37.10
C ALA A 80 22.91 8.57 -36.84
N VAL A 81 21.83 8.65 -36.06
CA VAL A 81 20.86 7.55 -35.86
C VAL A 81 20.28 7.10 -37.22
N GLU A 82 19.89 8.04 -38.08
CA GLU A 82 19.31 7.71 -39.38
C GLU A 82 20.32 7.00 -40.29
N GLN A 83 21.50 7.59 -40.48
CA GLN A 83 22.53 7.12 -41.41
C GLN A 83 23.23 5.84 -40.94
N MET A 84 23.55 5.73 -39.65
CA MET A 84 24.36 4.63 -39.09
C MET A 84 23.51 3.44 -38.65
N LEU A 85 22.28 3.68 -38.19
CA LEU A 85 21.39 2.62 -37.73
C LEU A 85 20.19 2.42 -38.67
N LEU A 86 19.27 3.39 -38.75
CA LEU A 86 17.94 3.16 -39.32
C LEU A 86 17.97 2.75 -40.79
N VAL A 87 18.89 3.33 -41.58
CA VAL A 87 19.11 2.94 -42.99
C VAL A 87 19.34 1.43 -43.12
N SER A 88 20.07 0.80 -42.21
CA SER A 88 20.43 -0.63 -42.28
C SER A 88 19.22 -1.58 -42.09
N LEU A 89 18.18 -1.13 -41.39
CA LEU A 89 17.10 -1.98 -40.90
C LEU A 89 16.09 -2.40 -42.01
N PRO A 90 15.43 -3.56 -41.88
CA PRO A 90 14.34 -3.94 -42.77
C PRO A 90 13.15 -2.98 -42.63
N GLY A 91 12.52 -2.64 -43.77
CA GLY A 91 11.40 -1.70 -43.82
C GLY A 91 11.78 -0.21 -43.86
N TYR A 92 13.07 0.14 -43.94
CA TYR A 92 13.50 1.53 -44.09
C TYR A 92 13.08 2.14 -45.44
N THR A 93 12.21 3.15 -45.40
CA THR A 93 11.48 3.65 -46.59
C THR A 93 12.15 4.80 -47.35
N ARG A 94 13.16 5.47 -46.78
CA ARG A 94 13.82 6.64 -47.39
C ARG A 94 15.03 6.27 -48.28
N ARG A 95 15.36 4.99 -48.44
CA ARG A 95 16.38 4.55 -49.41
C ARG A 95 15.95 4.97 -50.81
N ALA A 96 16.84 5.64 -51.55
CA ALA A 96 16.61 6.02 -52.94
C ALA A 96 16.25 4.77 -53.76
N ARG A 97 15.09 4.78 -54.42
CA ARG A 97 14.67 3.67 -55.28
C ARG A 97 15.44 3.73 -56.58
N PRO A 98 16.06 2.62 -57.04
CA PRO A 98 16.61 2.55 -58.39
C PRO A 98 15.53 2.92 -59.42
N SER A 99 15.86 3.85 -60.31
CA SER A 99 14.99 4.32 -61.38
C SER A 99 14.63 3.16 -62.31
N GLY A 100 13.42 2.62 -62.16
CA GLY A 100 12.94 1.43 -62.86
C GLY A 100 12.16 0.45 -61.97
N ALA A 101 12.35 0.50 -60.64
CA ALA A 101 11.68 -0.39 -59.69
C ALA A 101 10.18 -0.02 -59.44
N ARG A 102 9.33 -0.07 -60.48
CA ARG A 102 7.86 0.00 -60.37
C ARG A 102 7.28 -1.32 -59.84
N GLY A 103 7.72 -1.76 -58.67
CA GLY A 103 7.24 -2.96 -58.00
C GLY A 103 6.59 -2.63 -56.66
N ARG A 104 5.26 -2.51 -56.61
CA ARG A 104 4.49 -2.06 -55.43
C ARG A 104 4.48 -3.04 -54.23
N ASN A 105 5.24 -4.15 -54.30
CA ASN A 105 5.17 -5.28 -53.36
C ASN A 105 6.50 -5.75 -52.75
N ARG A 106 7.69 -5.44 -53.31
CA ARG A 106 8.95 -6.07 -52.82
C ARG A 106 9.34 -5.74 -51.37
N ASP A 107 8.87 -4.61 -50.82
CA ASP A 107 9.02 -4.27 -49.39
C ASP A 107 7.89 -4.82 -48.49
N ARG A 108 6.77 -5.31 -49.04
CA ARG A 108 5.69 -5.91 -48.24
C ARG A 108 6.05 -7.31 -47.74
N ASP A 109 6.83 -8.04 -48.53
CA ASP A 109 7.23 -9.42 -48.24
C ASP A 109 8.53 -9.50 -47.41
N ARG A 110 9.16 -8.35 -47.12
CA ARG A 110 10.34 -8.30 -46.25
C ARG A 110 9.89 -8.37 -44.80
N ALA A 111 10.22 -9.49 -44.13
CA ALA A 111 9.92 -9.69 -42.72
C ALA A 111 10.39 -8.49 -41.87
N LEU A 112 9.44 -7.76 -41.30
CA LEU A 112 9.71 -6.62 -40.43
C LEU A 112 10.20 -7.12 -39.07
N LEU A 113 11.07 -6.33 -38.43
CA LEU A 113 11.48 -6.61 -37.06
C LEU A 113 10.27 -6.58 -36.11
N PRO A 114 10.13 -7.55 -35.20
CA PRO A 114 9.28 -7.40 -34.03
C PRO A 114 9.65 -6.13 -33.25
N PHE A 115 8.67 -5.44 -32.67
CA PHE A 115 8.92 -4.17 -31.99
C PHE A 115 9.95 -4.28 -30.87
N ALA A 116 9.93 -5.36 -30.08
CA ALA A 116 10.93 -5.64 -29.05
C ALA A 116 12.35 -5.71 -29.63
N ALA A 117 12.56 -6.49 -30.70
CA ALA A 117 13.86 -6.60 -31.36
C ALA A 117 14.36 -5.26 -31.94
N PHE A 118 13.46 -4.42 -32.45
CA PHE A 118 13.81 -3.06 -32.86
C PHE A 118 14.28 -2.19 -31.67
N VAL A 119 13.58 -2.27 -30.54
CA VAL A 119 13.96 -1.55 -29.31
C VAL A 119 15.31 -2.05 -28.77
N ASP A 120 15.55 -3.36 -28.74
CA ASP A 120 16.81 -3.94 -28.27
C ASP A 120 18.00 -3.49 -29.14
N ILE A 121 17.83 -3.48 -30.47
CA ILE A 121 18.81 -2.97 -31.42
C ILE A 121 19.07 -1.47 -31.20
N LEU A 122 18.01 -0.66 -31.04
CA LEU A 122 18.14 0.78 -30.80
C LEU A 122 18.85 1.08 -29.47
N LEU A 123 18.49 0.39 -28.39
CA LEU A 123 19.13 0.55 -27.07
C LEU A 123 20.60 0.10 -27.09
N SER A 124 20.92 -0.94 -27.87
CA SER A 124 22.31 -1.38 -28.08
C SER A 124 23.12 -0.31 -28.83
N TRP A 125 22.56 0.30 -29.88
CA TRP A 125 23.19 1.41 -30.59
C TRP A 125 23.36 2.65 -29.69
N VAL A 126 22.35 3.01 -28.87
CA VAL A 126 22.44 4.14 -27.93
C VAL A 126 23.52 3.89 -26.88
N ARG A 127 23.67 2.66 -26.39
CA ARG A 127 24.78 2.30 -25.48
C ARG A 127 26.12 2.55 -26.15
N TRP A 128 26.36 1.89 -27.30
CA TRP A 128 27.59 2.02 -28.08
C TRP A 128 27.93 3.48 -28.41
N TRP A 129 26.95 4.27 -28.85
CA TRP A 129 27.12 5.68 -29.16
C TRP A 129 27.67 6.48 -27.96
N ASN A 130 27.17 6.21 -26.75
CA ASN A 130 27.60 6.95 -25.56
C ASN A 130 28.89 6.40 -24.93
N THR A 131 29.17 5.10 -25.04
CA THR A 131 30.30 4.46 -24.33
C THR A 131 31.53 4.16 -25.18
N GLU A 132 31.39 4.06 -26.50
CA GLU A 132 32.43 3.57 -27.41
C GLU A 132 32.63 4.44 -28.66
N HIS A 133 31.61 5.18 -29.11
CA HIS A 133 31.74 6.05 -30.27
C HIS A 133 32.44 7.37 -29.94
N HIS A 134 33.25 7.86 -30.88
CA HIS A 134 33.95 9.15 -30.83
C HIS A 134 33.36 10.10 -31.90
N PRO A 135 32.28 10.83 -31.59
CA PRO A 135 31.60 11.69 -32.56
C PRO A 135 32.44 12.93 -32.92
N ALA A 136 32.47 13.31 -34.19
CA ALA A 136 33.32 14.39 -34.71
C ALA A 136 33.01 15.80 -34.17
N GLY A 137 31.89 15.98 -33.45
CA GLY A 137 31.54 17.23 -32.77
C GLY A 137 32.05 17.34 -31.32
N LEU A 138 32.69 16.29 -30.80
CA LEU A 138 33.44 16.30 -29.54
C LEU A 138 34.95 16.31 -29.85
N ASP A 139 35.78 16.42 -28.80
CA ASP A 139 37.19 16.01 -28.93
C ASP A 139 37.24 14.57 -29.45
N LYS A 140 38.00 14.35 -30.54
CA LYS A 140 38.08 13.07 -31.26
C LYS A 140 38.62 11.91 -30.40
N THR A 141 39.17 12.21 -29.22
CA THR A 141 39.67 11.23 -28.25
C THR A 141 38.64 10.82 -27.19
N LEU A 142 37.53 11.56 -27.06
CA LEU A 142 36.53 11.36 -26.01
C LEU A 142 35.26 10.71 -26.54
N THR A 143 34.67 9.81 -25.74
CA THR A 143 33.29 9.35 -25.93
C THR A 143 32.32 10.30 -25.25
N PRO A 144 31.01 10.31 -25.60
CA PRO A 144 30.03 11.15 -24.91
C PRO A 144 29.97 10.92 -23.40
N LEU A 145 30.17 9.68 -22.92
CA LEU A 145 30.29 9.39 -21.49
C LEU A 145 31.52 10.05 -20.86
N GLN A 146 32.69 10.00 -21.50
CA GLN A 146 33.90 10.62 -20.97
C GLN A 146 33.77 12.15 -20.93
N ALA A 147 33.20 12.76 -21.98
CA ALA A 147 32.93 14.19 -22.00
C ALA A 147 31.91 14.59 -20.91
N TRP A 148 30.83 13.81 -20.73
CA TRP A 148 29.85 14.02 -19.67
C TRP A 148 30.44 13.92 -18.26
N GLN A 149 31.40 13.01 -18.04
CA GLN A 149 32.10 12.84 -16.76
C GLN A 149 33.17 13.91 -16.51
N ALA A 150 33.70 14.53 -17.56
CA ALA A 150 34.71 15.59 -17.47
C ALA A 150 34.11 17.00 -17.34
N ASP A 151 32.83 17.18 -17.68
CA ASP A 151 32.13 18.46 -17.54
C ASP A 151 31.87 18.78 -16.05
N PRO A 152 32.40 19.91 -15.51
CA PRO A 152 32.19 20.30 -14.12
C PRO A 152 30.82 20.96 -13.87
N THR A 153 29.96 21.08 -14.88
CA THR A 153 28.63 21.68 -14.75
C THR A 153 27.77 20.90 -13.75
N PRO A 154 27.29 21.52 -12.65
CA PRO A 154 26.55 20.81 -11.63
C PRO A 154 25.19 20.32 -12.14
N VAL A 155 24.85 19.08 -11.79
CA VAL A 155 23.53 18.47 -11.95
C VAL A 155 23.08 17.91 -10.60
N ASP A 156 21.83 18.17 -10.23
CA ASP A 156 21.29 17.74 -8.94
C ASP A 156 20.64 16.34 -9.02
N ASP A 157 20.70 15.59 -7.93
CA ASP A 157 19.95 14.34 -7.80
C ASP A 157 18.53 14.61 -7.29
N VAL A 158 17.53 14.02 -7.96
CA VAL A 158 16.14 14.01 -7.48
C VAL A 158 15.86 12.70 -6.75
N PRO A 159 15.44 12.73 -5.47
CA PRO A 159 14.98 11.53 -4.77
C PRO A 159 13.85 10.82 -5.54
N THR A 160 13.87 9.49 -5.57
CA THR A 160 12.93 8.68 -6.38
C THR A 160 11.47 8.98 -6.02
N GLU A 161 11.20 9.28 -4.75
CA GLU A 161 9.89 9.70 -4.23
C GLU A 161 9.41 11.04 -4.82
N HIS A 162 10.31 11.98 -5.12
CA HIS A 162 9.94 13.25 -5.76
C HIS A 162 9.65 13.04 -7.25
N LEU A 163 10.38 12.13 -7.92
CA LEU A 163 10.03 11.70 -9.27
C LEU A 163 8.63 11.06 -9.34
N ALA A 164 8.10 10.47 -8.26
CA ALA A 164 6.76 9.90 -8.25
C ALA A 164 5.63 10.93 -8.47
N PHE A 165 5.88 12.21 -8.19
CA PHE A 165 4.96 13.31 -8.49
C PHE A 165 5.14 13.87 -9.91
N PHE A 166 6.19 13.46 -10.62
CA PHE A 166 6.53 13.97 -11.95
C PHE A 166 5.61 13.41 -13.04
N ALA A 167 4.54 14.16 -13.33
CA ALA A 167 3.80 14.13 -14.59
C ALA A 167 3.40 12.72 -15.10
N LEU A 168 2.91 11.89 -14.20
CA LEU A 168 2.45 10.53 -14.49
C LEU A 168 0.96 10.47 -14.86
N GLU A 169 0.58 9.49 -15.67
CA GLU A 169 -0.84 9.17 -15.89
C GLU A 169 -1.43 8.52 -14.64
N ASP A 170 -2.59 9.01 -14.18
CA ASP A 170 -3.40 8.37 -13.14
C ASP A 170 -4.27 7.28 -13.79
N ASP A 171 -4.26 6.06 -13.23
CA ASP A 171 -5.11 4.94 -13.69
C ASP A 171 -6.62 5.22 -13.50
N GLY A 172 -6.97 6.29 -12.77
CA GLY A 172 -8.32 6.80 -12.58
C GLY A 172 -9.18 5.94 -11.64
N ARG A 173 -8.63 4.87 -11.08
CA ARG A 173 -9.37 3.85 -10.32
C ARG A 173 -8.66 3.54 -9.01
N ALA A 174 -9.44 3.43 -7.94
CA ALA A 174 -8.98 2.85 -6.68
C ALA A 174 -8.76 1.34 -6.84
N ARG A 175 -7.56 0.88 -6.50
CA ARG A 175 -7.16 -0.53 -6.46
C ARG A 175 -6.94 -0.96 -5.01
N THR A 176 -6.74 -2.26 -4.81
CA THR A 176 -6.52 -2.83 -3.47
C THR A 176 -5.19 -3.54 -3.44
N ILE A 177 -4.38 -3.31 -2.40
CA ILE A 177 -3.18 -4.12 -2.14
C ILE A 177 -3.65 -5.52 -1.72
N THR A 178 -3.21 -6.56 -2.43
CA THR A 178 -3.47 -7.97 -2.10
C THR A 178 -2.21 -8.64 -1.56
N THR A 179 -2.31 -9.88 -1.08
CA THR A 179 -1.16 -10.72 -0.69
C THR A 179 -0.13 -10.89 -1.83
N ASN A 180 -0.60 -10.85 -3.08
CA ASN A 180 0.20 -10.95 -4.30
C ASN A 180 0.66 -9.57 -4.83
N GLY A 181 0.45 -8.49 -4.06
CA GLY A 181 0.71 -7.12 -4.49
C GLY A 181 -0.51 -6.47 -5.15
N ILE A 182 -0.27 -5.53 -6.07
CA ILE A 182 -1.33 -4.80 -6.78
C ILE A 182 -1.47 -5.35 -8.20
N SER A 183 -2.71 -5.61 -8.64
CA SER A 183 -2.97 -6.00 -10.03
C SER A 183 -3.31 -4.78 -10.91
N TRP A 184 -2.56 -4.62 -12.00
CA TRP A 184 -2.75 -3.58 -13.01
C TRP A 184 -2.42 -4.13 -14.39
N ARG A 185 -3.21 -3.80 -15.42
CA ARG A 185 -3.10 -4.33 -16.81
C ARG A 185 -2.92 -5.87 -16.91
N ARG A 186 -3.62 -6.64 -16.07
CA ARG A 186 -3.50 -8.13 -15.94
C ARG A 186 -2.12 -8.63 -15.45
N ARG A 187 -1.25 -7.73 -15.00
CA ARG A 187 0.05 -8.03 -14.38
C ARG A 187 0.00 -7.79 -12.87
N ALA A 188 0.97 -8.32 -12.13
CA ALA A 188 1.12 -8.12 -10.68
C ALA A 188 2.35 -7.26 -10.36
N TYR A 189 2.20 -6.31 -9.45
CA TYR A 189 3.25 -5.39 -9.00
C TYR A 189 3.48 -5.54 -7.50
N ILE A 190 4.75 -5.64 -7.12
CA ILE A 190 5.20 -6.00 -5.78
C ILE A 190 6.20 -4.97 -5.24
N ALA A 191 6.18 -4.75 -3.94
CA ALA A 191 7.20 -4.00 -3.23
C ALA A 191 7.31 -4.44 -1.76
N PRO A 192 8.50 -4.33 -1.12
CA PRO A 192 8.67 -4.71 0.29
C PRO A 192 7.74 -3.94 1.25
N TRP A 193 7.48 -2.66 0.98
CA TRP A 193 6.64 -1.81 1.84
C TRP A 193 5.15 -2.20 1.85
N MET A 194 4.69 -3.01 0.88
CA MET A 194 3.31 -3.52 0.83
C MET A 194 3.05 -4.63 1.85
N VAL A 195 4.10 -5.24 2.41
CA VAL A 195 3.96 -6.37 3.35
C VAL A 195 3.20 -5.92 4.59
N GLY A 196 2.04 -6.54 4.84
CA GLY A 196 1.16 -6.18 5.94
C GLY A 196 0.16 -5.06 5.63
N ARG A 197 0.13 -4.51 4.41
CA ARG A 197 -0.85 -3.51 3.94
C ARG A 197 -2.00 -4.12 3.12
N THR A 198 -2.19 -5.44 3.16
CA THR A 198 -3.29 -6.14 2.46
C THR A 198 -4.65 -5.54 2.83
N GLY A 199 -5.48 -5.23 1.82
CA GLY A 199 -6.78 -4.57 1.99
C GLY A 199 -6.75 -3.05 1.81
N THR A 200 -5.58 -2.41 1.89
CA THR A 200 -5.45 -0.95 1.70
C THR A 200 -5.89 -0.54 0.29
N LYS A 201 -6.70 0.52 0.22
CA LYS A 201 -7.12 1.13 -1.05
C LYS A 201 -6.05 2.13 -1.51
N VAL A 202 -5.69 2.06 -2.78
CA VAL A 202 -4.61 2.87 -3.35
C VAL A 202 -4.98 3.38 -4.74
N ARG A 203 -4.38 4.49 -5.17
CA ARG A 203 -4.39 4.93 -6.58
C ARG A 203 -3.03 4.69 -7.19
N LEU A 204 -3.02 4.41 -8.49
CA LEU A 204 -1.81 4.18 -9.26
C LEU A 204 -1.53 5.35 -10.17
N ARG A 205 -0.26 5.72 -10.25
CA ARG A 205 0.27 6.53 -11.34
C ARG A 205 1.38 5.77 -12.06
N HIS A 206 1.46 5.89 -13.38
CA HIS A 206 2.45 5.16 -14.19
C HIS A 206 3.06 6.06 -15.27
N LEU A 207 4.25 5.68 -15.74
CA LEU A 207 4.81 6.22 -16.96
C LEU A 207 4.18 5.49 -18.16
N PRO A 208 3.60 6.20 -19.13
CA PRO A 208 3.06 5.55 -20.32
C PRO A 208 4.19 4.87 -21.10
N HIS A 209 3.90 3.69 -21.65
CA HIS A 209 4.86 2.79 -22.32
C HIS A 209 5.95 2.17 -21.42
N HIS A 210 6.03 2.51 -20.12
CA HIS A 210 6.99 1.94 -19.16
C HIS A 210 6.28 1.12 -18.07
N ASP A 211 5.77 -0.04 -18.45
CA ASP A 211 4.97 -0.93 -17.58
C ASP A 211 5.82 -1.78 -16.59
N GLY A 212 7.09 -1.44 -16.36
CA GLY A 212 7.97 -2.14 -15.41
C GLY A 212 7.86 -1.63 -13.96
N GLN A 213 7.41 -0.39 -13.77
CA GLN A 213 7.28 0.28 -12.48
C GLN A 213 5.99 1.12 -12.44
N ILE A 214 5.35 1.13 -11.27
CA ILE A 214 4.21 2.00 -10.96
C ILE A 214 4.49 2.75 -9.65
N GLU A 215 3.91 3.93 -9.52
CA GLU A 215 3.93 4.72 -8.29
C GLU A 215 2.59 4.61 -7.58
N VAL A 216 2.63 4.34 -6.29
CA VAL A 216 1.43 4.06 -5.50
C VAL A 216 1.15 5.20 -4.52
N PHE A 217 -0.08 5.70 -4.56
CA PHE A 217 -0.60 6.77 -3.71
C PHE A 217 -1.76 6.24 -2.86
N ASP A 218 -2.04 6.89 -1.75
CA ASP A 218 -3.25 6.61 -0.98
C ASP A 218 -4.52 6.91 -1.82
N ALA A 219 -5.60 6.17 -1.59
CA ALA A 219 -6.85 6.38 -2.32
C ALA A 219 -7.67 7.60 -1.85
N ALA A 220 -7.52 8.00 -0.58
CA ALA A 220 -8.18 9.16 0.00
C ALA A 220 -7.35 10.44 -0.20
N ASP A 221 -6.02 10.37 -0.11
CA ASP A 221 -5.12 11.51 -0.39
C ASP A 221 -4.16 11.25 -1.58
N PRO A 222 -4.45 11.81 -2.76
CA PRO A 222 -3.57 11.75 -3.93
C PRO A 222 -2.22 12.49 -3.79
N ARG A 223 -1.97 13.17 -2.66
CA ARG A 223 -0.64 13.72 -2.29
C ARG A 223 0.15 12.77 -1.39
N CYS A 224 -0.51 11.82 -0.72
CA CYS A 224 0.16 10.83 0.12
C CYS A 224 0.76 9.72 -0.75
N TYR A 225 2.07 9.84 -1.02
CA TYR A 225 2.84 8.81 -1.70
C TYR A 225 3.17 7.65 -0.74
N LEU A 226 2.92 6.41 -1.18
CA LEU A 226 3.14 5.19 -0.39
C LEU A 226 4.42 4.44 -0.81
N GLY A 227 4.89 4.64 -2.05
CA GLY A 227 6.10 4.03 -2.59
C GLY A 227 5.95 3.47 -4.01
N SER A 228 7.08 3.23 -4.68
CA SER A 228 7.12 2.54 -5.97
C SER A 228 6.82 1.05 -5.84
N ALA A 229 6.23 0.47 -6.88
CA ALA A 229 6.09 -0.97 -7.02
C ALA A 229 6.63 -1.44 -8.37
N TYR A 230 7.30 -2.60 -8.35
CA TYR A 230 7.95 -3.17 -9.51
C TYR A 230 7.13 -4.35 -10.02
N LEU A 231 7.13 -4.55 -11.34
CA LEU A 231 6.51 -5.73 -11.92
C LEU A 231 7.12 -7.01 -11.34
N ALA A 232 6.28 -7.96 -10.93
CA ALA A 232 6.72 -9.22 -10.34
C ALA A 232 7.58 -10.08 -11.28
N ASP A 233 7.24 -10.11 -12.58
CA ASP A 233 7.89 -10.97 -13.58
C ASP A 233 9.28 -10.46 -13.99
N GLU A 234 9.48 -9.13 -13.97
CA GLU A 234 10.75 -8.44 -14.29
C GLU A 234 11.58 -8.12 -13.02
N ALA A 235 11.11 -8.53 -11.83
CA ALA A 235 11.73 -8.17 -10.55
C ALA A 235 13.16 -8.71 -10.42
N THR A 236 14.12 -7.81 -10.18
CA THR A 236 15.53 -8.14 -9.97
C THR A 236 15.73 -9.07 -8.77
N PRO A 237 16.84 -9.85 -8.72
CA PRO A 237 17.16 -10.68 -7.56
C PRO A 237 17.19 -9.88 -6.24
N ALA A 238 17.69 -8.64 -6.27
CA ALA A 238 17.73 -7.74 -5.12
C ALA A 238 16.31 -7.38 -4.63
N GLN A 239 15.41 -6.95 -5.52
CA GLN A 239 14.02 -6.64 -5.18
C GLN A 239 13.28 -7.86 -4.62
N ARG A 240 13.48 -9.05 -5.23
CA ARG A 240 12.89 -10.31 -4.73
C ARG A 240 13.41 -10.70 -3.35
N ASN A 241 14.71 -10.50 -3.09
CA ASN A 241 15.30 -10.75 -1.77
C ASN A 241 14.82 -9.74 -0.72
N ALA A 242 14.70 -8.46 -1.06
CA ALA A 242 14.13 -7.44 -0.17
C ALA A 242 12.67 -7.75 0.21
N LEU A 243 11.85 -8.24 -0.74
CA LEU A 243 10.48 -8.66 -0.47
C LEU A 243 10.41 -9.88 0.47
N ARG A 244 11.29 -10.87 0.30
CA ARG A 244 11.40 -12.02 1.21
C ARG A 244 11.78 -11.55 2.62
N ALA A 245 12.83 -10.76 2.75
CA ALA A 245 13.29 -10.21 4.02
C ALA A 245 12.19 -9.42 4.75
N ALA A 246 11.39 -8.62 4.04
CA ALA A 246 10.25 -7.90 4.60
C ALA A 246 9.14 -8.85 5.10
N ARG A 247 8.82 -9.92 4.34
CA ARG A 247 7.87 -10.97 4.77
C ARG A 247 8.37 -11.70 6.01
N ASP A 248 9.64 -12.08 6.05
CA ASP A 248 10.25 -12.79 7.18
C ASP A 248 10.36 -11.90 8.43
N ALA A 249 10.66 -10.60 8.27
CA ALA A 249 10.61 -9.63 9.35
C ALA A 249 9.19 -9.48 9.92
N ARG A 250 8.17 -9.36 9.07
CA ARG A 250 6.77 -9.23 9.52
C ARG A 250 6.26 -10.51 10.18
N ALA A 251 6.64 -11.69 9.67
CA ALA A 251 6.30 -12.97 10.29
C ALA A 251 6.96 -13.14 11.68
N ARG A 252 8.22 -12.74 11.83
CA ARG A 252 8.91 -12.71 13.13
C ARG A 252 8.23 -11.75 14.12
N ALA A 253 7.87 -10.55 13.68
CA ALA A 253 7.14 -9.57 14.50
C ALA A 253 5.80 -10.15 14.98
N LEU A 254 4.95 -10.65 14.08
CA LEU A 254 3.67 -11.27 14.45
C LEU A 254 3.83 -12.43 15.43
N LYS A 255 4.86 -13.27 15.26
CA LYS A 255 5.17 -14.37 16.19
C LYS A 255 5.62 -13.87 17.57
N ALA A 256 6.31 -12.73 17.63
CA ALA A 256 6.67 -12.08 18.89
C ALA A 256 5.43 -11.47 19.57
N ASP A 257 4.58 -10.77 18.82
CA ASP A 257 3.32 -10.18 19.31
C ASP A 257 2.39 -11.24 19.89
N LEU A 258 2.21 -12.38 19.20
CA LEU A 258 1.41 -13.50 19.68
C LEU A 258 1.98 -14.11 20.97
N LYS A 259 3.31 -14.26 21.08
CA LYS A 259 3.97 -14.71 22.31
C LYS A 259 3.82 -13.71 23.47
N ALA A 260 3.90 -12.42 23.19
CA ALA A 260 3.72 -11.37 24.19
C ALA A 260 2.27 -11.32 24.69
N ALA A 261 1.30 -11.40 23.77
CA ALA A 261 -0.12 -11.52 24.09
C ALA A 261 -0.42 -12.80 24.90
N GLU A 262 0.20 -13.94 24.56
CA GLU A 262 0.05 -15.15 25.35
C GLU A 262 0.66 -15.02 26.76
N LYS A 263 1.86 -14.42 26.89
CA LYS A 263 2.48 -14.16 28.19
C LYS A 263 1.59 -13.24 29.04
N LEU A 264 1.04 -12.18 28.45
CA LEU A 264 0.10 -11.26 29.12
C LEU A 264 -1.20 -11.99 29.52
N ARG A 265 -1.73 -12.87 28.67
CA ARG A 265 -2.88 -13.72 28.99
C ARG A 265 -2.57 -14.63 30.19
N ARG A 266 -1.45 -15.37 30.15
CA ARG A 266 -1.02 -16.24 31.25
C ARG A 266 -0.85 -15.47 32.57
N ALA A 267 -0.26 -14.27 32.54
CA ALA A 267 -0.12 -13.40 33.72
C ALA A 267 -1.45 -12.81 34.22
N ARG A 268 -2.40 -12.49 33.33
CA ARG A 268 -3.72 -11.98 33.71
C ARG A 268 -4.60 -13.07 34.34
N TYR A 269 -4.49 -14.30 33.87
CA TYR A 269 -5.31 -15.42 34.35
C TYR A 269 -4.63 -16.29 35.43
N SER A 270 -3.34 -16.08 35.76
CA SER A 270 -2.65 -16.84 36.81
C SER A 270 -3.30 -16.71 38.19
N ALA A 271 -3.90 -15.56 38.49
CA ALA A 271 -4.68 -15.35 39.71
C ALA A 271 -6.08 -16.02 39.69
N ALA A 272 -6.57 -16.42 38.51
CA ALA A 272 -7.88 -17.04 38.33
C ALA A 272 -7.82 -18.57 38.14
N THR A 273 -6.63 -19.13 37.86
CA THR A 273 -6.39 -20.56 37.67
C THR A 273 -5.49 -21.15 38.76
N THR A 274 -5.93 -21.08 40.01
CA THR A 274 -5.38 -21.96 41.05
C THR A 274 -5.89 -23.37 40.81
N ALA A 275 -4.99 -24.35 40.69
CA ALA A 275 -5.35 -25.75 40.49
C ALA A 275 -5.98 -26.33 41.77
N ALA A 276 -7.30 -26.22 41.91
CA ALA A 276 -8.05 -26.90 42.95
C ALA A 276 -8.16 -28.41 42.65
N PRO A 277 -8.19 -29.28 43.67
CA PRO A 277 -8.45 -30.71 43.47
C PRO A 277 -9.76 -30.92 42.69
N PRO A 278 -9.85 -31.91 41.79
CA PRO A 278 -11.06 -32.19 41.03
C PRO A 278 -12.18 -32.69 41.96
N ARG A 279 -12.95 -31.75 42.52
CA ARG A 279 -14.19 -32.06 43.24
C ARG A 279 -15.18 -32.65 42.24
N ARG A 280 -15.71 -33.83 42.57
CA ARG A 280 -16.89 -34.39 41.89
C ARG A 280 -17.99 -33.34 41.98
N ARG A 281 -18.37 -32.74 40.85
CA ARG A 281 -19.56 -31.89 40.81
C ARG A 281 -20.74 -32.81 41.06
N GLU A 282 -21.33 -32.71 42.25
CA GLU A 282 -22.68 -33.22 42.45
C GLU A 282 -23.56 -32.58 41.38
N ALA A 283 -24.29 -33.41 40.63
CA ALA A 283 -25.14 -32.94 39.57
C ALA A 283 -26.35 -32.25 40.22
N ILE A 284 -26.21 -30.94 40.47
CA ILE A 284 -27.30 -30.08 40.92
C ILE A 284 -28.45 -30.31 39.95
N THR A 285 -29.55 -30.86 40.46
CA THR A 285 -30.73 -31.15 39.64
C THR A 285 -31.27 -29.83 39.06
N ALA A 286 -31.87 -29.87 37.86
CA ALA A 286 -32.37 -28.66 37.20
C ALA A 286 -33.29 -27.82 38.12
N GLN A 287 -34.05 -28.50 38.99
CA GLN A 287 -34.93 -27.91 39.98
C GLN A 287 -34.18 -27.14 41.08
N GLN A 288 -33.07 -27.69 41.60
CA GLN A 288 -32.20 -26.99 42.56
C GLN A 288 -31.52 -25.76 41.93
N ALA A 289 -31.04 -25.90 40.69
CA ALA A 289 -30.44 -24.79 39.94
C ALA A 289 -31.45 -23.65 39.70
N GLN A 290 -32.70 -23.97 39.38
CA GLN A 290 -33.79 -22.99 39.27
C GLN A 290 -34.12 -22.32 40.62
N ALA A 291 -34.16 -23.07 41.72
CA ALA A 291 -34.39 -22.51 43.06
C ALA A 291 -33.25 -21.61 43.56
N GLU A 292 -32.02 -21.83 43.11
CA GLU A 292 -30.85 -21.01 43.43
C GLU A 292 -30.77 -19.75 42.55
N LEU A 293 -31.09 -19.87 41.25
CA LEU A 293 -31.28 -18.73 40.35
C LEU A 293 -32.44 -17.81 40.80
N ALA A 294 -33.54 -18.39 41.30
CA ALA A 294 -34.67 -17.63 41.84
C ALA A 294 -34.28 -16.83 43.09
N ARG A 295 -33.57 -17.46 44.05
CA ARG A 295 -33.03 -16.77 45.23
C ARG A 295 -32.04 -15.65 44.85
N SER A 296 -31.14 -15.92 43.92
CA SER A 296 -30.12 -14.96 43.48
C SER A 296 -30.73 -13.75 42.76
N ARG A 297 -31.78 -13.95 41.95
CA ARG A 297 -32.46 -12.89 41.20
C ARG A 297 -33.17 -11.86 42.07
N HIS A 298 -33.60 -12.20 43.30
CA HIS A 298 -34.24 -11.23 44.19
C HIS A 298 -33.24 -10.38 44.97
N THR A 299 -32.14 -10.97 45.46
CA THR A 299 -31.18 -10.26 46.32
C THR A 299 -30.25 -9.32 45.52
N ASP A 300 -29.84 -9.72 44.32
CA ASP A 300 -28.81 -8.99 43.53
C ASP A 300 -29.37 -7.75 42.80
N LEU A 301 -30.65 -7.76 42.39
CA LEU A 301 -31.26 -6.62 41.69
C LEU A 301 -31.48 -5.41 42.61
N ALA A 302 -31.84 -5.64 43.88
CA ALA A 302 -32.01 -4.56 44.86
C ALA A 302 -30.65 -3.95 45.28
N ALA A 303 -29.61 -4.78 45.41
CA ALA A 303 -28.27 -4.32 45.79
C ALA A 303 -27.50 -3.64 44.65
N ARG A 304 -27.84 -3.90 43.38
CA ARG A 304 -27.26 -3.22 42.20
C ARG A 304 -28.04 -2.00 41.73
N ALA A 305 -29.23 -1.75 42.28
CA ALA A 305 -29.82 -0.43 42.18
C ALA A 305 -28.93 0.53 42.99
N LEU A 306 -28.35 1.53 42.32
CA LEU A 306 -27.66 2.65 42.94
C LEU A 306 -28.59 3.88 42.90
N PRO A 307 -29.66 3.92 43.73
CA PRO A 307 -30.69 4.96 43.64
C PRO A 307 -30.14 6.37 43.88
N ASP A 308 -29.04 6.48 44.64
CA ASP A 308 -28.40 7.75 44.98
C ASP A 308 -27.54 8.32 43.84
N LEU A 309 -27.11 7.48 42.88
CA LEU A 309 -26.24 7.88 41.78
C LEU A 309 -27.03 8.36 40.55
N ILE A 310 -28.22 7.80 40.34
CA ILE A 310 -29.19 8.21 39.32
C ILE A 310 -30.58 8.15 39.96
N PRO A 311 -31.13 9.28 40.47
CA PRO A 311 -32.48 9.28 40.99
C PRO A 311 -33.46 8.85 39.88
N PRO A 312 -34.38 7.91 40.16
CA PRO A 312 -35.34 7.45 39.16
C PRO A 312 -36.22 8.63 38.72
N ARG A 313 -36.38 8.80 37.41
CA ARG A 313 -37.29 9.81 36.85
C ARG A 313 -38.72 9.53 37.32
N ASP A 314 -39.46 10.59 37.61
CA ASP A 314 -40.89 10.50 37.92
C ASP A 314 -41.64 9.71 36.83
N PRO A 315 -42.47 8.73 37.20
CA PRO A 315 -43.22 7.94 36.23
C PRO A 315 -44.24 8.83 35.50
N PRO A 316 -44.41 8.65 34.16
CA PRO A 316 -45.30 9.48 33.35
C PRO A 316 -46.72 9.59 33.92
N PRO A 317 -47.43 10.72 33.72
CA PRO A 317 -48.80 10.90 34.23
C PRO A 317 -49.82 9.86 33.71
N SER A 318 -49.51 9.21 32.58
CA SER A 318 -50.33 8.15 31.98
C SER A 318 -50.21 6.78 32.68
N TRP A 319 -49.31 6.63 33.66
CA TRP A 319 -49.10 5.36 34.36
C TRP A 319 -49.98 5.25 35.60
N ALA A 320 -50.66 4.11 35.74
CA ALA A 320 -51.48 3.81 36.92
C ALA A 320 -50.61 3.75 38.18
N ARG A 321 -50.78 4.71 39.09
CA ARG A 321 -50.06 4.75 40.37
C ARG A 321 -50.72 3.80 41.38
N PRO A 322 -49.94 3.03 42.18
CA PRO A 322 -50.50 2.20 43.24
C PRO A 322 -51.29 3.06 44.24
N ARG A 323 -52.51 2.64 44.58
CA ARG A 323 -53.30 3.31 45.63
C ARG A 323 -52.61 3.07 46.98
N PRO A 324 -52.42 4.10 47.83
CA PRO A 324 -51.85 3.89 49.16
C PRO A 324 -52.73 2.94 49.96
N ARG A 325 -52.09 1.93 50.57
CA ARG A 325 -52.78 0.93 51.39
C ARG A 325 -53.28 1.62 52.67
N ARG A 326 -54.59 1.61 52.89
CA ARG A 326 -55.22 2.17 54.09
C ARG A 326 -54.58 1.53 55.34
N PRO A 327 -54.19 2.31 56.37
CA PRO A 327 -53.68 1.74 57.61
C PRO A 327 -54.70 0.77 58.20
N ALA A 328 -54.24 -0.40 58.65
CA ALA A 328 -55.07 -1.30 59.41
C ALA A 328 -55.24 -0.75 60.83
N GLU A 329 -56.48 -0.69 61.33
CA GLU A 329 -56.74 -0.37 62.72
C GLU A 329 -56.14 -1.46 63.63
N THR A 330 -55.38 -1.03 64.62
CA THR A 330 -54.81 -1.90 65.66
C THR A 330 -55.89 -2.37 66.62
N ALA A 331 -56.23 -3.65 66.58
CA ALA A 331 -56.95 -4.31 67.66
C ALA A 331 -56.00 -4.62 68.84
N PRO A 332 -56.46 -4.54 70.11
CA PRO A 332 -55.60 -4.71 71.28
C PRO A 332 -55.26 -6.19 71.55
N GLY A 333 -54.04 -6.44 72.02
CA GLY A 333 -53.58 -7.78 72.39
C GLY A 333 -54.08 -8.24 73.77
N PRO A 334 -54.26 -9.56 73.99
CA PRO A 334 -54.59 -10.12 75.30
C PRO A 334 -53.35 -10.21 76.22
N PRO A 335 -53.53 -10.26 77.56
CA PRO A 335 -52.46 -10.04 78.54
C PRO A 335 -51.64 -11.30 78.90
N HIS A 336 -50.49 -11.05 79.54
CA HIS A 336 -49.61 -12.07 80.13
C HIS A 336 -50.27 -12.89 81.25
N ALA A 337 -49.88 -14.16 81.33
CA ALA A 337 -49.90 -14.96 82.56
C ALA A 337 -48.63 -15.86 82.60
N GLU A 338 -48.03 -15.98 83.78
CA GLU A 338 -46.77 -16.70 84.06
C GLU A 338 -47.02 -17.96 84.94
N PRO A 339 -46.04 -18.79 85.36
CA PRO A 339 -46.13 -20.25 85.15
C PRO A 339 -46.12 -21.14 86.41
N ALA A 340 -46.63 -22.37 86.28
CA ALA A 340 -46.36 -23.58 87.11
C ALA A 340 -47.21 -24.75 86.58
N ALA A 341 -46.95 -26.06 86.83
CA ALA A 341 -45.74 -26.83 87.17
C ALA A 341 -46.12 -28.34 87.12
N ALA A 342 -45.17 -29.23 86.79
CA ALA A 342 -45.25 -30.72 86.92
C ALA A 342 -46.43 -31.43 86.19
N SER A 343 -46.40 -32.69 85.77
CA SER A 343 -45.68 -33.90 86.19
C SER A 343 -45.84 -35.01 85.14
N GLY A 344 -45.00 -36.06 85.12
CA GLY A 344 -45.32 -37.35 84.46
C GLY A 344 -44.34 -37.91 83.42
N ARG A 345 -43.27 -38.56 83.90
CA ARG A 345 -42.58 -39.72 83.25
C ARG A 345 -42.94 -40.99 84.08
N PRO A 346 -42.51 -42.24 83.74
CA PRO A 346 -41.65 -42.74 82.65
C PRO A 346 -42.48 -43.53 81.60
N THR A 347 -42.07 -44.53 80.81
CA THR A 347 -40.85 -45.38 80.60
C THR A 347 -40.90 -45.89 79.14
N GLY A 348 -39.89 -46.52 78.52
CA GLY A 348 -38.50 -46.83 78.89
C GLY A 348 -37.84 -47.74 77.84
N HIS A 349 -36.49 -47.79 77.84
CA HIS A 349 -35.60 -48.78 77.19
C HIS A 349 -35.64 -48.96 75.64
N ASP A 350 -34.54 -49.30 74.95
CA ASP A 350 -33.23 -49.77 75.45
C ASP A 350 -32.00 -49.23 74.68
N ASP A 351 -30.82 -49.53 75.24
CA ASP A 351 -29.43 -49.15 74.85
C ASP A 351 -28.99 -49.76 73.47
N PRO A 352 -27.84 -49.38 72.83
CA PRO A 352 -26.50 -49.54 73.42
C PRO A 352 -25.46 -48.42 73.14
N GLY A 353 -24.77 -47.98 74.19
CA GLY A 353 -23.30 -47.79 74.12
C GLY A 353 -22.58 -49.16 74.13
N GLY A 354 -21.36 -49.34 73.63
CA GLY A 354 -20.38 -48.39 73.13
C GLY A 354 -19.03 -48.56 73.82
N GLN A 355 -18.13 -49.41 73.29
CA GLN A 355 -16.69 -49.36 73.60
C GLN A 355 -15.81 -50.13 72.58
N HIS A 356 -14.58 -49.65 72.46
CA HIS A 356 -13.46 -50.04 71.56
C HIS A 356 -12.84 -51.42 71.89
N PRO A 357 -11.98 -52.02 71.03
CA PRO A 357 -11.16 -51.41 69.96
C PRO A 357 -11.50 -51.77 68.51
#